data_AF-A0A1Q6X506-F1
#
_entry.id   AF-A0A1Q6X506-F1
#
_cell.length_a   1.000
_cell.length_b   1.000
_cell.length_c   1.000
_cell.angle_alpha   90.00
_cell.angle_beta   90.00
_cell.angle_gamma   90.00
#
_symmetry.space_group_name_H-M   'P 1'
#
loop_
_entity.id
_entity.type
_entity.pdbx_description
1 polymer ?
#
loop_
_entity_poly.entity_id
_entity_poly.type
_entity_poly.pdbx_seq_one_letter_code
_entity_poly.pdbx_strand_id
1 'polypeptide(L)' 'MLQYRGPFVLKMPDEAWFNVNMMQKDVQLALELGRQIQVPLPTTSIANEFLTAARAMGLAEQDFAIIFKVLEKMSGVSK' A
#
# COMPACT_ATOMS: atom_id res chain seq x y z
N MET A 1 -3.07 -14.46 -0.15
CA MET A 1 -3.31 -13.03 -0.46
C MET A 1 -4.32 -12.82 -1.58
N LEU A 2 -4.10 -13.33 -2.79
CA LEU A 2 -4.98 -13.07 -3.95
C LEU A 2 -6.44 -13.52 -3.77
N GLN A 3 -6.70 -14.74 -3.29
CA GLN A 3 -8.09 -15.22 -3.09
C GLN A 3 -8.88 -14.35 -2.10
N TYR A 4 -8.19 -13.79 -1.10
CA TYR A 4 -8.82 -13.04 0.00
C TYR A 4 -8.91 -11.54 -0.29
N ARG A 5 -7.81 -10.91 -0.74
CA ARG A 5 -7.73 -9.46 -1.04
C ARG A 5 -8.08 -9.11 -2.48
N GLY A 6 -8.04 -10.08 -3.41
CA GLY A 6 -8.35 -9.86 -4.83
C GLY A 6 -9.73 -9.24 -5.07
N PRO A 7 -10.80 -9.66 -4.36
CA PRO A 7 -12.10 -9.01 -4.46
C PRO A 7 -12.09 -7.51 -4.09
N PHE A 8 -11.12 -7.05 -3.28
CA PHE A 8 -11.06 -5.66 -2.82
C PHE A 8 -10.72 -4.68 -3.95
N VAL A 9 -10.14 -5.18 -5.05
CA VAL A 9 -9.92 -4.40 -6.27
C VAL A 9 -11.24 -3.92 -6.86
N LEU A 10 -12.30 -4.73 -6.77
CA LEU A 10 -13.62 -4.42 -7.30
C LEU A 10 -14.52 -3.75 -6.27
N LYS A 11 -14.42 -4.19 -5.01
CA LYS A 11 -15.20 -3.65 -3.90
C LYS A 11 -14.36 -3.61 -2.62
N MET A 12 -13.92 -2.42 -2.25
CA MET A 12 -13.24 -2.18 -0.97
C MET A 12 -14.18 -2.54 0.21
N PRO A 13 -13.62 -3.02 1.34
CA PRO A 13 -14.42 -3.23 2.54
C PRO A 13 -14.92 -1.89 3.10
N ASP A 14 -16.09 -1.90 3.74
CA ASP A 14 -16.68 -0.69 4.34
C ASP A 14 -15.84 -0.18 5.52
N GLU A 15 -15.19 -1.09 6.24
CA GLU A 15 -14.27 -0.79 7.33
C GLU A 15 -12.87 -1.34 7.00
N ALA A 16 -11.85 -0.51 7.16
CA ALA A 16 -10.47 -0.93 6.95
C ALA A 16 -9.99 -1.81 8.12
N TRP A 17 -9.82 -3.10 7.86
CA TRP A 17 -9.22 -4.00 8.85
C TRP A 17 -7.72 -3.77 9.00
N PHE A 18 -7.08 -3.24 7.95
CA PHE A 18 -5.68 -2.85 7.97
C PHE A 18 -5.44 -1.68 7.02
N ASN A 19 -5.33 -0.46 7.56
CA ASN A 19 -5.26 0.74 6.73
C ASN A 19 -3.85 1.02 6.18
N VAL A 20 -3.77 2.00 5.27
CA VAL A 20 -2.50 2.41 4.63
C VAL A 20 -1.45 2.82 5.67
N ASN A 21 -1.84 3.57 6.71
CA ASN A 21 -0.90 4.00 7.76
C ASN A 21 -0.29 2.81 8.51
N MET A 22 -1.11 1.82 8.87
CA MET A 22 -0.64 0.60 9.55
C MET A 22 0.32 -0.19 8.66
N MET A 23 -0.01 -0.36 7.37
CA MET A 23 0.86 -1.07 6.43
C MET A 23 2.16 -0.31 6.18
N GLN A 24 2.12 1.02 6.04
CA GLN A 24 3.32 1.83 5.84
C GLN A 24 4.27 1.73 7.04
N LYS A 25 3.72 1.71 8.27
CA LYS A 25 4.51 1.47 9.49
C LYS A 25 5.24 0.13 9.43
N ASP A 26 4.58 -0.97 9.07
CA ASP A 26 5.23 -2.28 8.98
C ASP A 26 6.28 -2.35 7.86
N VAL A 27 6.00 -1.74 6.71
CA VAL A 27 6.95 -1.65 5.59
C VAL A 27 8.19 -0.84 5.98
N GLN A 28 8.03 0.27 6.71
CA GLN A 28 9.16 1.06 7.20
C GLN A 28 10.02 0.28 8.20
N LEU A 29 9.41 -0.49 9.10
CA LEU A 29 10.14 -1.38 10.02
C LEU A 29 10.94 -2.44 9.24
N ALA A 30 10.35 -3.05 8.20
CA ALA A 30 11.05 -4.01 7.35
C ALA A 30 12.23 -3.38 6.60
N LEU A 31 12.05 -2.18 6.04
CA LEU A 31 13.11 -1.43 5.36
C LEU A 31 14.25 -1.04 6.30
N GLU A 32 13.93 -0.64 7.53
CA GLU A 32 14.92 -0.33 8.55
C GLU A 32 15.74 -1.56 8.93
N LEU A 33 15.08 -2.69 9.19
CA LEU A 33 15.78 -3.94 9.46
C LEU A 33 16.69 -4.34 8.28
N GLY A 34 16.17 -4.27 7.05
CA GLY A 34 16.94 -4.56 5.83
C GLY A 34 18.23 -3.74 5.72
N ARG A 35 18.17 -2.45 6.06
CA ARG A 35 19.37 -1.59 6.13
C ARG A 35 20.36 -2.07 7.20
N GLN A 36 19.88 -2.41 8.39
CA GLN A 36 20.74 -2.86 9.49
C GLN A 36 21.50 -4.15 9.17
N ILE A 37 20.88 -5.08 8.45
CA ILE A 37 21.48 -6.37 8.08
C ILE A 37 22.06 -6.40 6.66
N GLN A 38 22.14 -5.25 5.99
CA GLN A 38 22.68 -5.11 4.63
C GLN A 38 21.96 -5.99 3.58
N VAL A 39 20.64 -6.20 3.73
CA VAL A 39 19.80 -6.95 2.79
C VAL A 39 18.94 -5.98 1.96
N PRO A 40 19.08 -5.96 0.63
CA PRO A 40 18.26 -5.11 -0.23
C PRO A 40 16.81 -5.61 -0.32
N LEU A 41 15.84 -4.70 -0.20
CA LEU A 41 14.41 -4.97 -0.28
C LEU A 41 13.72 -4.12 -1.37
N PRO A 42 14.08 -4.29 -2.66
CA PRO A 42 13.66 -3.37 -3.73
C PRO A 42 12.13 -3.29 -3.91
N THR A 43 11.42 -4.41 -3.86
CA THR A 43 9.96 -4.45 -3.98
C THR A 43 9.27 -3.78 -2.78
N THR A 44 9.85 -3.92 -1.58
CA THR A 44 9.36 -3.29 -0.36
C THR A 44 9.53 -1.78 -0.42
N SER A 45 10.66 -1.29 -0.94
CA SER A 45 10.87 0.15 -1.17
C SER A 45 9.85 0.72 -2.14
N ILE A 46 9.58 0.04 -3.27
CA ILE A 46 8.58 0.48 -4.24
C ILE A 46 7.17 0.47 -3.62
N ALA A 47 6.83 -0.59 -2.86
CA ALA A 47 5.55 -0.66 -2.16
C ALA A 47 5.36 0.50 -1.16
N ASN A 48 6.42 0.92 -0.46
CA ASN A 48 6.38 2.09 0.41
C ASN A 48 6.00 3.37 -0.35
N GLU A 49 6.52 3.56 -1.56
CA GLU A 49 6.21 4.74 -2.38
C GLU A 49 4.74 4.75 -2.82
N PHE A 50 4.15 3.59 -3.13
CA PHE A 50 2.70 3.52 -3.39
C PHE A 50 1.86 3.86 -2.16
N LEU A 51 2.30 3.47 -0.97
CA LEU A 51 1.63 3.85 0.29
C LEU A 51 1.78 5.35 0.58
N THR A 52 2.94 5.94 0.29
CA THR A 52 3.15 7.40 0.33
C THR A 52 2.22 8.12 -0.64
N ALA A 53 2.10 7.64 -1.88
CA ALA A 53 1.17 8.19 -2.86
C ALA A 53 -0.29 8.07 -2.39
N ALA A 54 -0.68 6.93 -1.80
CA ALA A 54 -2.02 6.76 -1.23
C ALA A 54 -2.33 7.84 -0.17
N ARG A 55 -1.38 8.09 0.74
CA ARG A 55 -1.52 9.15 1.75
C ARG A 55 -1.63 10.54 1.12
N ALA A 56 -0.80 10.85 0.12
CA ALA A 56 -0.87 12.11 -0.61
C ALA A 56 -2.21 12.32 -1.33
N MET A 57 -2.89 11.24 -1.70
CA MET A 57 -4.22 11.26 -2.30
C MET A 57 -5.38 11.28 -1.28
N GLY A 58 -5.10 11.40 0.02
CA GLY A 58 -6.11 11.42 1.08
C GLY A 58 -6.70 10.05 1.42
N LEU A 59 -6.02 8.96 1.05
CA LEU A 59 -6.52 7.58 1.19
C LEU A 59 -5.93 6.84 2.40
N ALA A 60 -5.36 7.57 3.36
CA ALA A 60 -4.59 7.00 4.48
C ALA A 60 -5.39 6.05 5.39
N GLU A 61 -6.69 6.31 5.54
CA GLU A 61 -7.59 5.52 6.41
C GLU A 61 -8.28 4.37 5.66
N GLN A 62 -8.10 4.27 4.34
CA GLN A 62 -8.62 3.16 3.56
C GLN A 62 -7.78 1.90 3.80
N ASP A 63 -8.37 0.72 3.58
CA ASP A 63 -7.62 -0.53 3.59
C ASP A 63 -6.44 -0.46 2.61
N PHE A 64 -5.29 -1.06 2.96
CA PHE A 64 -4.08 -0.92 2.14
C PHE A 64 -4.24 -1.46 0.71
N ALA A 65 -5.24 -2.31 0.43
CA ALA A 65 -5.61 -2.70 -0.92
C ALA A 65 -5.97 -1.49 -1.83
N ILE A 66 -6.21 -0.30 -1.26
CA ILE A 66 -6.43 0.94 -2.01
C ILE A 66 -5.27 1.34 -2.93
N ILE A 67 -4.08 0.72 -2.80
CA ILE A 67 -2.98 0.86 -3.76
C ILE A 67 -3.41 0.58 -5.21
N PHE A 68 -4.42 -0.25 -5.45
CA PHE A 68 -4.97 -0.43 -6.80
C PHE A 68 -5.62 0.86 -7.34
N LYS A 69 -6.30 1.63 -6.50
CA LYS A 69 -6.86 2.95 -6.86
C LYS A 69 -5.75 3.99 -7.09
N VAL A 70 -4.65 3.88 -6.35
CA VAL A 70 -3.45 4.71 -6.57
C VAL A 70 -2.88 4.44 -7.97
N LEU A 71 -2.73 3.18 -8.35
CA LEU A 71 -2.27 2.79 -9.69
C LEU A 71 -3.25 3.27 -10.78
N GLU A 72 -4.55 3.11 -10.57
CA GLU A 72 -5.60 3.60 -11.49
C GLU A 72 -5.45 5.11 -11.75
N LYS A 73 -5.27 5.91 -10.69
CA LYS A 73 -5.03 7.36 -10.79
C LYS A 73 -3.70 7.68 -11.48
N MET A 74 -2.60 7.01 -11.10
CA MET A 74 -1.28 7.23 -11.70
C MET A 74 -1.23 6.84 -13.19
N SER A 75 -2.05 5.88 -13.61
CA SER A 75 -2.17 5.45 -15.00
C SER A 75 -2.99 6.39 -15.88
N GLY A 76 -3.68 7.38 -15.30
CA GLY A 76 -4.56 8.30 -16.01
C GLY A 76 -5.88 7.70 -16.48
N VAL A 77 -6.20 6.46 -16.08
CA VAL A 77 -7.45 5.77 -16.44
C VAL A 77 -8.65 6.35 -15.66
N SER A 78 -8.42 6.84 -14.44
CA SER A 78 -9.41 7.58 -13.67
C SER A 78 -8.95 9.01 -13.40
N LYS A 79 -9.81 9.98 -13.72
CA LYS A 79 -9.62 11.40 -13.38
C LYS A 79 -9.97 11.67 -11.93
#